data_AF-A0A1V0DEB4-F1
#
_entry.id   AF-A0A1V0DEB4-F1
#
_cell.length_a   1.000
_cell.length_b   1.000
_cell.length_c   1.000
_cell.angle_alpha   90.00
_cell.angle_beta   90.00
_cell.angle_gamma   90.00
#
_symmetry.space_group_name_H-M   'P 1'
#
loop_
_entity.id
_entity.type
_entity.pdbx_description
1 polymer ?
#
loop_
_entity_poly.entity_id
_entity_poly.type
_entity_poly.pdbx_seq_one_letter_code
_entity_poly.pdbx_strand_id
1 'polypeptide(L)'
;MRPHNALDLKIRTFLQQAGVPVDPATSSSIQLIRYFEQEFGCEILGLLEQEYWEEQVDLDLEQGRFGAIRDRLDEDDRQEFDDLLRRILD
;
A
#
# COMPACT_ATOMS: atom_id res chain seq x y z
N MET A 1 -18.53 -4.54 4.29
CA MET A 1 -17.79 -3.30 3.99
C MET A 1 -16.83 -3.59 2.87
N ARG A 2 -16.86 -2.84 1.76
CA ARG A 2 -15.77 -2.95 0.76
C ARG A 2 -14.48 -2.46 1.45
N PRO A 3 -13.32 -3.09 1.21
CA PRO A 3 -12.08 -2.56 1.75
C PRO A 3 -11.94 -1.13 1.21
N HIS A 4 -11.93 -0.15 2.10
CA HIS A 4 -11.45 1.18 1.74
C HIS A 4 -10.03 0.97 1.20
N ASN A 5 -9.76 1.51 0.01
CA ASN A 5 -8.43 1.42 -0.57
C ASN A 5 -7.46 2.08 0.42
N ALA A 6 -6.49 1.34 0.96
CA ALA A 6 -5.67 1.80 2.08
C ALA A 6 -4.82 3.04 1.74
N LEU A 7 -4.51 3.24 0.45
CA LEU A 7 -3.98 4.50 -0.06
C LEU A 7 -4.93 5.69 0.16
N ASP A 8 -6.24 5.48 0.04
CA ASP A 8 -7.26 6.52 0.34
C ASP A 8 -7.17 6.94 1.81
N LEU A 9 -6.99 5.99 2.72
CA LEU A 9 -6.87 6.27 4.15
C LEU A 9 -5.59 7.08 4.45
N LYS A 10 -4.46 6.73 3.83
CA LYS A 10 -3.22 7.51 3.94
C LYS A 10 -3.41 8.94 3.43
N ILE A 11 -4.03 9.12 2.25
CA ILE A 11 -4.34 10.45 1.70
C ILE A 11 -5.23 11.25 2.65
N ARG A 12 -6.31 10.66 3.18
CA ARG A 12 -7.19 11.35 4.15
C ARG A 12 -6.45 11.76 5.41
N THR A 13 -5.59 10.89 5.93
CA THR A 13 -4.79 11.15 7.13
C THR A 13 -3.83 12.30 6.89
N PHE A 14 -3.13 12.30 5.75
CA PHE A 14 -2.25 13.40 5.35
C PHE A 14 -3.02 14.71 5.28
N LEU A 15 -4.15 14.74 4.56
CA LEU A 15 -4.95 15.95 4.39
C LEU A 15 -5.45 16.49 5.75
N GLN A 16 -5.89 15.60 6.63
CA GLN A 16 -6.29 15.97 8.00
C GLN A 16 -5.12 16.56 8.80
N GLN A 17 -3.93 15.97 8.73
CA GLN A 17 -2.73 16.49 9.40
C GLN A 17 -2.26 17.82 8.83
N ALA A 18 -2.43 18.02 7.52
CA ALA A 18 -2.14 19.28 6.83
C ALA A 18 -3.20 20.36 7.08
N GLY A 19 -4.30 20.05 7.78
CA GLY A 19 -5.41 20.97 8.03
C GLY A 19 -6.26 21.25 6.78
N VAL A 20 -6.18 20.39 5.77
CA VAL A 20 -6.95 20.49 4.53
C VAL A 20 -8.27 19.74 4.69
N PRO A 21 -9.42 20.42 4.61
CA PRO A 21 -10.72 19.79 4.78
C PRO A 21 -11.03 18.89 3.58
N VAL A 22 -11.16 17.58 3.83
CA VAL A 22 -11.70 16.64 2.86
C VAL A 22 -13.22 16.67 2.96
N ASP A 23 -13.91 17.00 1.87
CA ASP A 23 -15.37 16.92 1.84
C ASP A 23 -15.80 15.48 2.18
N PRO A 24 -16.56 15.25 3.27
CA PRO A 24 -17.08 13.94 3.63
C PRO A 24 -17.91 13.27 2.53
N ALA A 25 -18.47 14.06 1.60
CA ALA A 25 -19.21 13.57 0.44
C ALA A 25 -18.31 12.98 -0.66
N THR A 26 -16.99 13.17 -0.58
CA THR A 26 -16.01 12.53 -1.47
C THR A 26 -15.92 11.04 -1.12
N SER A 27 -16.91 10.29 -1.62
CA SER A 27 -17.09 8.85 -1.39
C SER A 27 -16.28 7.97 -2.36
N SER A 28 -15.76 8.57 -3.44
CA SER A 28 -14.93 7.87 -4.42
C SER A 28 -13.45 8.05 -4.12
N SER A 29 -12.75 6.96 -3.81
CA SER A 29 -11.30 6.96 -3.62
C SER A 29 -10.55 7.48 -4.86
N ILE A 30 -11.09 7.26 -6.07
CA ILE A 30 -10.49 7.77 -7.33
C ILE A 30 -10.58 9.31 -7.39
N GLN A 31 -11.69 9.90 -6.96
CA GLN A 31 -11.82 11.35 -6.93
C GLN A 31 -10.87 11.97 -5.91
N LEU A 32 -10.71 11.33 -4.75
CA LEU A 32 -9.77 11.75 -3.72
C LEU A 32 -8.31 11.73 -4.22
N ILE A 33 -7.90 10.64 -4.88
CA ILE A 33 -6.54 10.51 -5.44
C ILE A 33 -6.28 11.60 -6.49
N ARG A 34 -7.24 11.84 -7.40
CA ARG A 34 -7.10 12.90 -8.42
C ARG A 34 -7.03 14.30 -7.82
N TYR A 35 -7.85 14.59 -6.81
CA TYR A 35 -7.77 15.85 -6.08
C TYR A 35 -6.39 16.00 -5.43
N PHE A 36 -5.92 14.97 -4.75
CA PHE A 36 -4.62 14.97 -4.09
C PHE A 36 -3.47 15.19 -5.09
N GLU A 37 -3.49 14.49 -6.22
CA GLU A 37 -2.53 14.66 -7.32
C GLU A 37 -2.52 16.10 -7.84
N GLN A 38 -3.69 16.73 -8.00
CA GLN A 38 -3.80 18.11 -8.49
C GLN A 38 -3.24 19.14 -7.50
N GLU A 39 -3.49 18.97 -6.20
CA GLU A 39 -3.08 19.92 -5.18
C GLU A 39 -1.62 19.75 -4.74
N PHE A 40 -1.13 18.51 -4.67
CA PHE A 40 0.17 18.16 -4.09
C PHE A 40 1.16 17.58 -5.11
N GLY A 41 0.70 17.23 -6.31
CA GLY A 41 1.52 16.67 -7.38
C GLY A 41 1.71 15.15 -7.31
N CYS A 42 2.12 14.57 -8.44
CA CYS A 42 2.36 13.13 -8.55
C CYS A 42 3.53 12.64 -7.69
N GLU A 43 4.51 13.50 -7.39
CA GLU A 43 5.71 13.14 -6.62
C GLU A 43 5.33 12.75 -5.18
N ILE A 44 4.48 13.57 -4.52
CA ILE A 44 4.01 13.30 -3.16
C ILE A 44 3.07 12.09 -3.15
N LEU A 45 2.21 11.95 -4.17
CA LEU A 45 1.37 10.77 -4.31
C LEU A 45 2.20 9.49 -4.43
N GLY A 46 3.29 9.53 -5.21
CA GLY A 46 4.22 8.40 -5.35
C GLY A 46 4.90 8.02 -4.04
N LEU A 47 5.27 9.00 -3.20
CA LEU A 47 5.84 8.72 -1.87
C LEU A 47 4.83 8.00 -0.96
N LEU A 48 3.57 8.44 -0.93
CA LEU A 48 2.52 7.79 -0.14
C LEU A 48 2.18 6.39 -0.64
N GLU A 49 2.24 6.18 -1.96
CA GLU A 49 2.05 4.86 -2.58
C GLU A 49 3.21 3.91 -2.23
N GLN A 50 4.45 4.40 -2.26
CA GLN A 50 5.61 3.62 -1.87
C GLN A 50 5.55 3.19 -0.40
N GLU A 51 5.30 4.14 0.51
CA GLU A 51 5.16 3.86 1.94
C GLU A 51 4.05 2.84 2.21
N TYR A 52 2.92 2.95 1.48
CA TYR A 52 1.85 1.97 1.54
C TYR A 52 2.30 0.58 1.08
N TRP A 53 3.04 0.50 -0.02
CA TRP A 53 3.54 -0.77 -0.54
C TRP A 53 4.49 -1.45 0.46
N GLU A 54 5.43 -0.69 1.03
CA GLU A 54 6.36 -1.18 2.05
C GLU A 54 5.61 -1.75 3.27
N GLU A 55 4.64 -1.01 3.80
CA GLU A 55 3.79 -1.48 4.91
C GLU A 55 2.97 -2.74 4.56
N GLN A 56 2.47 -2.85 3.32
CA GLN A 56 1.75 -4.07 2.91
C GLN A 56 2.67 -5.28 2.81
N VAL A 57 3.90 -5.11 2.31
CA VAL A 57 4.89 -6.19 2.28
C VAL A 57 5.20 -6.65 3.69
N ASP A 58 5.47 -5.72 4.61
CA ASP A 58 5.74 -6.04 6.02
C ASP A 58 4.55 -6.77 6.67
N LEU A 59 3.33 -6.31 6.45
CA LEU A 59 2.12 -6.95 6.97
C LEU A 59 1.92 -8.36 6.39
N ASP A 60 2.18 -8.55 5.09
CA ASP A 60 2.05 -9.84 4.44
C ASP A 60 3.17 -10.82 4.89
N LEU A 61 4.35 -10.30 5.24
CA LEU A 61 5.44 -11.04 5.89
C LEU A 61 5.03 -11.47 7.30
N GLU A 62 4.60 -10.53 8.15
CA GLU A 62 4.16 -10.80 9.53
C GLU A 62 2.99 -11.78 9.59
N GLN A 63 2.06 -11.68 8.65
CA GLN A 63 0.88 -12.55 8.59
C GLN A 63 1.14 -13.90 7.90
N GLY A 64 2.38 -14.16 7.46
CA GLY A 64 2.75 -15.40 6.78
C GLY A 64 2.00 -15.61 5.47
N ARG A 65 1.49 -14.55 4.84
CA ARG A 65 0.70 -14.64 3.59
C ARG A 65 1.56 -15.04 2.41
N PHE A 66 2.85 -14.73 2.44
CA PHE A 66 3.83 -15.26 1.50
C PHE A 66 4.00 -16.78 1.60
N GLY A 67 3.67 -17.40 2.76
CA GLY A 67 3.63 -18.86 2.91
C GLY A 67 2.60 -19.51 1.98
N ALA A 68 1.44 -18.88 1.78
CA ALA A 68 0.42 -19.39 0.86
C ALA A 68 0.84 -19.29 -0.62
N ILE A 69 1.74 -18.36 -0.96
CA ILE A 69 2.35 -18.26 -2.29
C ILE A 69 3.40 -19.37 -2.43
N ARG A 70 4.29 -19.48 -1.44
CA ARG A 70 5.34 -20.53 -1.35
C ARG A 70 4.78 -21.94 -1.54
N ASP A 71 3.62 -22.24 -0.93
CA ASP A 71 2.97 -23.55 -1.02
C ASP A 71 2.53 -23.91 -2.46
N ARG A 72 2.34 -22.93 -3.33
CA ARG A 72 1.91 -23.10 -4.73
C ARG A 72 3.05 -23.11 -5.73
N LEU A 73 4.26 -22.74 -5.30
CA LEU A 73 5.46 -22.80 -6.12
C LEU A 73 5.97 -24.24 -6.23
N ASP A 74 6.62 -24.56 -7.35
CA ASP A 74 7.32 -25.81 -7.52
C ASP A 74 8.65 -25.82 -6.74
N GLU A 75 9.36 -26.94 -6.75
CA GLU A 75 10.52 -27.15 -5.87
C GLU A 75 11.70 -26.22 -6.22
N ASP A 76 11.87 -25.90 -7.50
CA ASP A 76 12.93 -25.01 -7.99
C ASP A 76 12.60 -23.54 -7.68
N ASP A 77 11.36 -23.10 -7.90
CA ASP A 77 10.91 -21.72 -7.63
C ASP A 77 10.85 -21.40 -6.12
N ARG A 78 10.59 -22.41 -5.27
CA ARG A 78 10.57 -22.23 -3.81
C ARG A 78 11.92 -21.79 -3.25
N GLN A 79 13.01 -22.35 -3.75
CA GLN A 79 14.34 -22.02 -3.28
C GLN A 79 14.70 -20.57 -3.63
N GLU A 80 14.39 -20.14 -4.86
CA GLU A 80 14.59 -18.75 -5.29
C GLU A 80 13.71 -17.78 -4.49
N PHE A 81 12.46 -18.17 -4.22
CA PHE A 81 11.53 -17.38 -3.40
C PHE A 81 12.00 -17.23 -1.95
N ASP A 82 12.46 -18.32 -1.32
CA ASP A 82 12.98 -18.31 0.06
C ASP A 82 14.24 -17.43 0.18
N ASP A 83 15.12 -17.44 -0.82
CA ASP A 83 16.32 -16.59 -0.86
C ASP A 83 15.98 -15.11 -1.13
N LEU A 84 14.92 -14.85 -1.91
CA LEU A 84 14.41 -13.50 -2.14
C LEU A 84 13.76 -12.91 -0.90
N LEU A 85 12.98 -13.70 -0.15
CA LEU A 85 12.41 -13.30 1.14
C LEU A 85 13.50 -13.00 2.18
N ARG A 86 14.56 -13.82 2.27
CA ARG A 86 15.68 -13.54 3.18
C ARG A 86 16.35 -12.21 2.92
N ARG A 87 16.56 -11.84 1.65
CA ARG A 87 17.17 -10.56 1.27
C ARG A 87 16.32 -9.34 1.60
N ILE A 88 15.00 -9.51 1.70
CA ILE A 88 14.07 -8.43 2.09
C ILE A 88 14.04 -8.28 3.61
N LEU A 89 14.27 -9.37 4.34
CA LEU A 89 14.23 -9.42 5.81
C LEU A 89 15.56 -9.08 6.49
N ASP A 90 16.68 -9.11 5.76
CA ASP A 90 18.04 -8.72 6.21
C ASP A 90 18.33 -7.23 5.97
#